data_AF-A0A967L4Z6-F1
#
_entry.id   AF-A0A967L4Z6-F1
#
_cell.length_a   1.000
_cell.length_b   1.000
_cell.length_c   1.000
_cell.angle_alpha   90.00
_cell.angle_beta   90.00
_cell.angle_gamma   90.00
#
_symmetry.space_group_name_H-M   'P 1'
#
loop_
_entity.id
_entity.type
_entity.pdbx_description
1 polymer ?
#
loop_
_entity_poly.entity_id
_entity_poly.type
_entity_poly.pdbx_seq_one_letter_code
_entity_poly.pdbx_strand_id
1 'polypeptide(L)'
;ASRLSPPASIAFTASSGRGGPDAYRAVFLQGARHLLEIFPDAHLLFVSSTSVYGQTDGSLVTEESPTEPDRETSRILLEAESV
;
A
#
# COMPACT_ATOMS: atom_id res chain seq x y z
N ALA A 1 6.30 12.00 30.30
CA ALA A 1 6.26 10.67 29.68
C ALA A 1 7.54 10.48 28.89
N SER A 2 8.27 9.37 29.09
CA SER A 2 9.42 9.05 28.25
C SER A 2 8.93 8.84 26.81
N ARG A 3 9.54 9.53 25.85
CA ARG A 3 9.27 9.26 24.43
C ARG A 3 9.78 7.87 24.10
N LEU A 4 8.98 7.10 23.37
CA LEU A 4 9.41 5.80 22.84
C LEU A 4 10.56 6.00 21.86
N SER A 5 11.48 5.04 21.82
CA SER A 5 12.49 4.97 20.76
C SER A 5 11.82 4.76 19.39
N PRO A 6 12.43 5.22 18.29
CA PRO A 6 11.93 4.94 16.95
C PRO A 6 11.77 3.43 16.69
N PRO A 7 10.77 3.02 15.91
CA PRO A 7 10.55 1.61 15.58
C PRO A 7 11.61 1.10 14.60
N ALA A 8 12.04 -0.15 14.77
CA ALA A 8 12.88 -0.85 13.79
C ALA A 8 12.07 -1.45 12.63
N SER A 9 10.76 -1.67 12.82
CA SER A 9 9.88 -2.20 11.79
C SER A 9 8.48 -1.62 11.93
N ILE A 10 7.80 -1.45 10.80
CA ILE A 10 6.44 -0.89 10.74
C ILE A 10 5.61 -1.83 9.86
N ALA A 11 4.51 -2.36 10.41
CA ALA A 11 3.50 -3.06 9.63
C ALA A 11 2.39 -2.05 9.26
N PHE A 12 2.32 -1.68 7.99
CA PHE A 12 1.34 -0.70 7.54
C PHE A 12 0.06 -1.40 7.06
N THR A 13 -0.87 -1.56 7.99
CA THR A 13 -2.16 -2.26 7.82
C THR A 13 -3.36 -1.29 7.82
N ALA A 14 -3.14 -0.02 7.49
CA ALA A 14 -4.23 0.95 7.50
C ALA A 14 -5.24 0.65 6.38
N SER A 15 -6.48 1.09 6.60
CA SER A 15 -7.57 0.92 5.64
C SER A 15 -8.13 2.29 5.28
N SER A 16 -8.46 2.50 4.00
CA SER A 16 -9.17 3.69 3.52
C SER A 16 -10.65 3.73 3.90
N GLY A 17 -11.16 2.72 4.62
CA GLY A 17 -12.56 2.68 5.08
C GLY A 17 -13.58 2.61 3.95
N ARG A 18 -13.22 2.01 2.81
CA ARG A 18 -13.99 2.01 1.53
C ARG A 18 -14.09 3.39 0.86
N GLY A 19 -13.21 4.32 1.20
CA GLY A 19 -13.13 5.61 0.53
C GLY A 19 -12.73 5.51 -0.94
N GLY A 20 -13.01 6.55 -1.71
CA GLY A 20 -12.65 6.66 -3.12
C GLY A 20 -11.15 6.92 -3.37
N PRO A 21 -10.76 7.27 -4.61
CA PRO A 21 -9.38 7.51 -5.02
C PRO A 21 -8.61 8.46 -4.09
N ASP A 22 -9.22 9.55 -3.64
CA ASP A 22 -8.57 10.51 -2.73
C ASP A 22 -8.18 9.89 -1.39
N ALA A 23 -9.07 9.07 -0.83
CA ALA A 23 -8.79 8.35 0.41
C ALA A 23 -7.69 7.30 0.21
N TYR A 24 -7.67 6.61 -0.94
CA TYR A 24 -6.59 5.68 -1.27
C TYR A 24 -5.25 6.39 -1.42
N ARG A 25 -5.24 7.55 -2.10
CA ARG A 25 -4.01 8.34 -2.28
C ARG A 25 -3.51 8.86 -0.94
N ALA A 26 -4.39 9.39 -0.09
CA ALA A 26 -4.02 9.91 1.22
C ALA A 26 -3.52 8.80 2.15
N VAL A 27 -4.23 7.68 2.24
CA VAL A 27 -3.91 6.59 3.17
C VAL A 27 -2.72 5.78 2.66
N PHE A 28 -2.79 5.21 1.46
CA PHE A 28 -1.78 4.25 1.01
C PHE A 28 -0.56 4.95 0.46
N LEU A 29 -0.71 5.78 -0.58
CA LEU A 29 0.42 6.38 -1.27
C LEU A 29 1.16 7.41 -0.40
N GLN A 30 0.44 8.43 0.09
CA GLN A 30 1.06 9.46 0.92
C GLN A 30 1.41 8.92 2.31
N GLY A 31 0.59 8.04 2.88
CA GLY A 31 0.91 7.40 4.15
C GLY A 31 2.20 6.58 4.10
N ALA A 32 2.41 5.79 3.05
CA ALA A 32 3.67 5.03 2.88
C ALA A 32 4.87 5.98 2.74
N ARG A 33 4.75 7.02 1.89
CA ARG A 33 5.79 8.05 1.72
C ARG A 33 6.16 8.71 3.05
N HIS A 34 5.17 9.15 3.82
CA HIS A 34 5.40 9.78 5.10
C HIS A 34 6.07 8.83 6.11
N LEU A 35 5.69 7.54 6.13
CA LEU A 35 6.32 6.58 7.03
C LEU A 35 7.80 6.37 6.69
N LEU A 36 8.13 6.26 5.41
CA LEU A 36 9.51 6.12 4.94
C LEU A 36 10.33 7.40 5.20
N GLU A 37 9.72 8.58 5.08
CA GLU A 37 10.38 9.86 5.37
C GLU A 37 10.64 10.04 6.88
N ILE A 38 9.67 9.72 7.72
CA ILE A 38 9.76 9.91 9.18
C ILE A 38 10.64 8.83 9.83
N PHE A 39 10.61 7.60 9.30
CA PHE A 39 11.34 6.44 9.84
C PHE A 39 12.21 5.79 8.75
N PRO A 40 13.25 6.46 8.24
CA PRO A 40 14.05 5.98 7.11
C PRO A 40 14.81 4.68 7.41
N ASP A 41 15.12 4.42 8.69
CA ASP A 41 15.82 3.21 9.12
C ASP A 41 14.87 2.04 9.45
N ALA A 42 13.55 2.26 9.42
CA ALA A 42 12.57 1.24 9.75
C ALA A 42 12.26 0.36 8.53
N HIS A 43 12.19 -0.95 8.75
CA HIS A 43 11.69 -1.87 7.72
C HIS A 43 10.17 -1.76 7.60
N LEU A 44 9.68 -1.22 6.47
CA LEU A 44 8.26 -1.07 6.19
C LEU A 44 7.68 -2.32 5.51
N LEU A 45 6.71 -2.96 6.16
CA LEU A 45 5.87 -4.01 5.57
C LEU A 45 4.54 -3.39 5.14
N PHE A 46 4.38 -3.15 3.85
CA PHE A 46 3.16 -2.61 3.26
C PHE A 46 2.16 -3.72 2.93
N VAL A 47 0.94 -3.62 3.48
CA VAL A 47 -0.14 -4.56 3.13
C VAL A 47 -0.93 -4.03 1.94
N SER A 48 -0.61 -4.57 0.76
CA SER A 48 -1.34 -4.29 -0.47
C SER A 48 -2.63 -5.14 -0.57
N SER A 49 -3.14 -5.31 -1.79
CA SER A 49 -4.36 -6.04 -2.11
C SER A 49 -4.20 -6.75 -3.45
N THR A 50 -4.78 -7.93 -3.58
CA THR A 50 -4.90 -8.62 -4.87
C THR A 50 -5.67 -7.83 -5.94
N SER A 51 -6.33 -6.73 -5.57
CA SER A 51 -6.97 -5.84 -6.55
C SER A 51 -6.00 -5.14 -7.50
N VAL A 52 -4.68 -5.18 -7.25
CA VAL A 52 -3.66 -4.68 -8.19
C VAL A 52 -3.56 -5.55 -9.44
N TYR A 53 -4.04 -6.79 -9.38
CA TYR A 53 -4.21 -7.67 -10.53
C TYR A 53 -5.52 -7.34 -11.26
N GLY A 54 -5.50 -7.37 -12.60
CA GLY A 54 -6.66 -7.07 -13.45
C GLY A 54 -7.51 -8.29 -13.83
N GLN A 55 -7.00 -9.49 -13.55
CA GLN A 55 -7.56 -10.77 -13.98
C GLN A 55 -8.89 -11.06 -13.26
N THR A 56 -9.93 -11.33 -14.04
CA THR A 56 -11.28 -11.66 -13.55
C THR A 56 -11.91 -12.85 -14.27
N ASP A 57 -11.13 -13.53 -15.10
CA ASP A 57 -11.53 -14.64 -15.97
C ASP A 57 -11.42 -16.03 -15.29
N GLY A 58 -11.08 -16.06 -14.01
CA GLY A 58 -10.86 -17.30 -13.26
C GLY A 58 -9.45 -17.90 -13.41
N SER A 59 -8.54 -17.18 -14.07
CA SER A 59 -7.13 -17.58 -14.16
C SER A 59 -6.46 -17.63 -12.79
N LEU A 60 -5.45 -18.50 -12.67
CA LEU A 60 -4.55 -18.50 -11.52
C LEU A 60 -3.69 -17.23 -11.54
N VAL A 61 -3.61 -16.55 -10.40
CA VAL A 61 -2.79 -15.34 -10.22
C VAL A 61 -1.63 -15.65 -9.30
N THR A 62 -0.45 -15.21 -9.70
CA THR A 62 0.82 -15.25 -8.95
C THR A 62 1.42 -13.85 -8.90
N GLU A 63 2.49 -13.69 -8.13
CA GLU A 63 3.26 -12.43 -8.04
C GLU A 63 3.90 -12.00 -9.36
N GLU A 64 4.04 -12.93 -10.31
CA GLU A 64 4.58 -12.68 -11.66
C GLU A 64 3.47 -12.31 -12.67
N SER A 65 2.21 -12.37 -12.25
CA SER A 65 1.08 -12.07 -13.11
C SER A 65 0.99 -10.57 -13.41
N PRO A 66 0.52 -10.17 -14.60
CA PRO A 66 0.38 -8.75 -14.94
C PRO A 66 -0.48 -7.98 -13.93
N THR A 67 0.06 -6.86 -13.43
CA THR A 67 -0.63 -5.91 -12.56
C THR A 67 -1.20 -4.76 -13.41
N GLU A 68 -2.28 -5.05 -14.14
CA GLU A 68 -2.97 -4.10 -15.01
C GLU A 68 -4.40 -3.82 -14.51
N PRO A 69 -4.57 -3.13 -13.37
CA PRO A 69 -5.88 -2.99 -12.77
C PRO A 69 -6.72 -1.90 -13.45
N ASP A 70 -8.02 -2.18 -13.61
CA ASP A 70 -8.98 -1.26 -14.24
C ASP A 70 -9.48 -0.15 -13.31
N ARG A 71 -9.46 -0.40 -11.99
CA ARG A 71 -9.97 0.54 -10.98
C ARG A 71 -8.89 1.55 -10.62
N GLU A 72 -9.26 2.84 -10.58
CA GLU A 72 -8.35 3.92 -10.18
C GLU A 72 -7.76 3.70 -8.77
N THR A 73 -8.58 3.26 -7.80
CA THR A 73 -8.12 2.92 -6.45
C THR A 73 -7.05 1.84 -6.44
N SER A 74 -7.16 0.85 -7.33
CA SER A 74 -6.20 -0.24 -7.45
C SER A 74 -4.91 0.20 -8.14
N ARG A 75 -4.98 1.11 -9.12
CA ARG A 75 -3.79 1.75 -9.70
C ARG A 75 -3.04 2.58 -8.67
N ILE A 76 -3.75 3.30 -7.79
CA ILE A 76 -3.12 4.04 -6.69
C ILE A 76 -2.44 3.09 -5.71
N LEU A 77 -3.04 1.94 -5.42
CA LEU A 77 -2.42 0.95 -4.54
C LEU A 77 -1.16 0.34 -5.17
N LEU A 78 -1.19 0.05 -6.47
CA LEU A 78 0.00 -0.38 -7.23
C LEU A 78 1.08 0.72 -7.26
N GLU A 79 0.69 1.99 -7.39
CA GLU A 79 1.63 3.12 -7.25
C GLU A 79 2.27 3.12 -5.85
N ALA A 80 1.49 2.82 -4.80
CA ALA A 80 1.97 2.77 -3.42
C ALA A 80 2.97 1.62 -3.15
N GLU A 81 2.91 0.52 -3.91
CA GLU A 81 3.90 -0.57 -3.82
C GLU A 81 5.29 -0.15 -4.33
N SER A 82 5.36 0.87 -5.18
CA SER A 82 6.59 1.33 -5.82
C SER A 82 7.27 2.50 -5.09
N VAL A 83 6.82 2.81 -3.86
CA VAL A 83 7.34 3.92 -3.05
C VAL A 83 8.60 3.51 -2.30
#